data_AF-A0A6L2PSZ0-F1
#
_entry.id   AF-A0A6L2PSZ0-F1
#
_cell.length_a   1.000
_cell.length_b   1.000
_cell.length_c   1.000
_cell.angle_alpha   90.00
_cell.angle_beta   90.00
_cell.angle_gamma   90.00
#
_symmetry.space_group_name_H-M   'P 1'
#
loop_
_entity.id
_entity.type
_entity.pdbx_description
1 polymer ?
#
loop_
_entity_poly.entity_id
_entity_poly.type
_entity_poly.pdbx_seq_one_letter_code
_entity_poly.pdbx_strand_id
1 'polypeptide(L)'
;MNAQKAFAWFTTEHGKRFVFGGVCCLAIGIPSTNFLSHTFLLNKYKEIVQMYGLGVGVPLSARVTKYIQDVMDDMQLPDKKRKLIKPFTVYGFDMFHAGCTHTTRGAIIGIPSNFGYESTLDVDRTNVLVNLDQVSWGSEAGKNLLQAMVLSEEARKFAIGREIAYAQTPYVYTDSIFPPLVITSMYAFTTNCNKRLDFFKRPFALRAILYTLIGLFGFGSWAFMKDFTTVYYENQVDKEMCALGESYIKGGIEFYSKLLNRNIALRKLMGKKGEKLYTVTGNDQYMLRQLHMPLTLRKEYCVSQLEKLAKQHATSATERTSADASTPAPA
;
A
#
# COMPACT_ATOMS: atom_id res chain seq x y z
N MET A 1 -30.93 -34.87 7.10
CA MET A 1 -29.80 -35.27 7.97
C MET A 1 -29.79 -34.37 9.19
N ASN A 2 -30.15 -34.86 10.39
CA ASN A 2 -30.28 -34.03 11.59
C ASN A 2 -28.93 -33.36 11.93
N ALA A 3 -28.94 -32.04 12.16
CA ALA A 3 -27.73 -31.25 12.43
C ALA A 3 -26.87 -31.85 13.58
N GLN A 4 -27.51 -32.42 14.61
CA GLN A 4 -26.81 -33.13 15.69
C GLN A 4 -25.99 -34.33 15.22
N LYS A 5 -26.47 -35.13 14.26
CA LYS A 5 -25.72 -36.27 13.70
C LYS A 5 -24.52 -35.79 12.88
N ALA A 6 -24.66 -34.69 12.15
CA ALA A 6 -23.55 -34.07 11.42
C ALA A 6 -22.48 -33.52 12.38
N PHE A 7 -22.87 -32.86 13.47
CA PHE A 7 -21.92 -32.36 14.48
C PHE A 7 -21.21 -33.47 15.26
N ALA A 8 -21.89 -34.59 15.54
CA ALA A 8 -21.29 -35.76 16.17
C ALA A 8 -20.23 -36.43 15.28
N TRP A 9 -20.36 -36.35 13.96
CA TRP A 9 -19.36 -36.88 13.04
C TRP A 9 -18.01 -36.16 13.17
N PHE A 10 -18.00 -34.84 13.35
CA PHE A 10 -16.76 -34.07 13.53
C PHE A 10 -15.98 -34.41 14.81
N THR A 11 -16.61 -35.09 15.77
CA THR A 11 -15.92 -35.58 16.98
C THR A 11 -15.26 -36.95 16.80
N THR A 12 -15.54 -37.65 15.70
CA THR A 12 -14.92 -38.94 15.36
C THR A 12 -13.51 -38.77 14.83
N GLU A 13 -12.71 -39.84 14.81
CA GLU A 13 -11.36 -39.82 14.22
C GLU A 13 -11.37 -39.46 12.72
N HIS A 14 -12.37 -39.94 11.98
CA HIS A 14 -12.53 -39.57 10.57
C HIS A 14 -12.83 -38.07 10.40
N GLY A 15 -13.72 -37.53 11.23
CA GLY A 15 -14.03 -36.10 11.23
C GLY A 15 -12.82 -35.23 11.58
N LYS A 16 -12.02 -35.64 12.56
CA LYS A 16 -10.78 -34.93 12.94
C LYS A 16 -9.75 -34.93 11.81
N ARG A 17 -9.56 -36.07 11.13
CA ARG A 17 -8.66 -36.17 9.97
C ARG A 17 -9.13 -35.29 8.81
N PHE A 18 -10.44 -35.23 8.56
CA PHE A 18 -11.01 -34.33 7.56
C PHE A 18 -10.73 -32.86 7.89
N VAL A 19 -10.97 -32.44 9.15
CA VAL A 19 -10.67 -31.08 9.59
C VAL A 19 -9.18 -30.76 9.46
N PHE A 20 -8.30 -31.69 9.85
CA PHE A 20 -6.86 -31.52 9.67
C PHE A 20 -6.47 -31.32 8.20
N GLY A 21 -7.03 -32.13 7.30
CA GLY A 21 -6.86 -31.96 5.86
C GLY A 21 -7.33 -30.58 5.38
N GLY A 22 -8.50 -30.13 5.84
CA GLY A 22 -9.02 -28.79 5.54
C GLY A 22 -8.12 -27.66 6.03
N VAL A 23 -7.59 -27.77 7.26
CA VAL A 23 -6.63 -26.80 7.81
C VAL A 23 -5.34 -26.79 6.99
N CYS A 24 -4.81 -27.96 6.60
CA CYS A 24 -3.63 -28.04 5.74
C CYS A 24 -3.87 -27.39 4.37
N CYS A 25 -5.03 -27.65 3.76
CA CYS A 25 -5.42 -27.02 2.50
C CYS A 25 -5.49 -25.49 2.62
N LEU A 26 -6.05 -24.95 3.70
CA LEU A 26 -6.11 -23.50 3.93
C LEU A 26 -4.73 -22.91 4.22
N ALA A 27 -3.95 -23.56 5.08
CA ALA A 27 -2.61 -23.15 5.45
C ALA A 27 -1.65 -23.15 4.24
N ILE A 28 -1.86 -23.98 3.23
CA ILE A 28 -1.06 -23.97 2.00
C ILE A 28 -1.69 -23.07 0.93
N GLY A 29 -3.01 -23.14 0.75
CA GLY A 29 -3.71 -22.48 -0.36
C GLY A 29 -3.70 -20.95 -0.28
N ILE A 30 -3.96 -20.38 0.90
CA ILE A 30 -3.94 -18.92 1.10
C ILE A 30 -2.55 -18.34 0.78
N PRO A 31 -1.45 -18.79 1.41
CA PRO A 31 -0.15 -18.21 1.14
C PRO A 31 0.36 -18.52 -0.27
N SER A 32 0.02 -19.69 -0.83
CA SER A 32 0.35 -19.99 -2.22
C SER A 32 -0.32 -19.01 -3.17
N THR A 33 -1.59 -18.66 -2.93
CA THR A 33 -2.32 -17.70 -3.78
C THR A 33 -1.67 -16.32 -3.74
N ASN A 34 -1.35 -15.82 -2.55
CA ASN A 34 -0.66 -14.54 -2.37
C ASN A 34 0.75 -14.57 -3.01
N PHE A 35 1.52 -15.61 -2.76
CA PHE A 35 2.88 -15.70 -3.28
C PHE A 35 2.90 -15.83 -4.80
N LEU A 36 2.02 -16.68 -5.38
CA LEU A 36 1.93 -16.91 -6.82
C LEU A 36 1.49 -15.64 -7.56
N SER A 37 0.51 -14.88 -7.04
CA SER A 37 0.04 -13.63 -7.67
C SER A 37 1.14 -12.57 -7.75
N HIS A 38 2.00 -12.53 -6.73
CA HIS A 38 3.14 -11.60 -6.66
C HIS A 38 4.44 -12.12 -7.31
N THR A 39 4.44 -13.33 -7.87
CA THR A 39 5.63 -13.92 -8.50
C THR A 39 5.32 -14.50 -9.89
N PHE A 40 4.82 -15.72 -9.98
CA PHE A 40 4.65 -16.45 -11.24
C PHE A 40 3.50 -15.91 -12.08
N LEU A 41 2.43 -15.44 -11.45
CA LEU A 41 1.26 -14.87 -12.11
C LEU A 41 1.34 -13.34 -12.25
N LEU A 42 2.49 -12.74 -11.95
CA LEU A 42 2.66 -11.29 -11.93
C LEU A 42 2.33 -10.63 -13.29
N ASN A 43 2.67 -11.29 -14.40
CA ASN A 43 2.32 -10.80 -15.73
C ASN A 43 0.80 -10.87 -15.99
N LYS A 44 0.11 -11.90 -15.50
CA LYS A 44 -1.35 -11.98 -15.60
C LYS A 44 -2.03 -10.95 -14.72
N TYR A 45 -1.45 -10.67 -13.55
CA TYR A 45 -1.94 -9.58 -12.72
C TYR A 45 -1.78 -8.23 -13.43
N LYS A 46 -0.62 -7.98 -14.05
CA LYS A 46 -0.39 -6.79 -14.90
C LYS A 46 -1.46 -6.67 -16.00
N GLU A 47 -1.74 -7.75 -16.73
CA GLU A 47 -2.74 -7.75 -17.80
C GLU A 47 -4.13 -7.31 -17.32
N ILE A 48 -4.49 -7.57 -16.06
CA ILE A 48 -5.79 -7.19 -15.49
C ILE A 48 -5.85 -5.70 -15.12
N VAL A 49 -4.76 -5.14 -14.60
CA VAL A 49 -4.73 -3.76 -14.07
C VAL A 49 -4.15 -2.73 -15.04
N GLN A 50 -3.58 -3.18 -16.16
CA GLN A 50 -3.00 -2.31 -17.17
C GLN A 50 -4.07 -1.47 -17.87
N MET A 51 -3.72 -0.23 -18.22
CA MET A 51 -4.55 0.60 -19.09
C MET A 51 -4.45 0.11 -20.54
N TYR A 52 -5.60 -0.11 -21.17
CA TYR A 52 -5.71 -0.47 -22.58
C TYR A 52 -6.31 0.67 -23.40
N GLY A 53 -5.75 0.90 -24.58
CA GLY A 53 -6.32 1.73 -25.64
C GLY A 53 -6.39 0.92 -26.92
N LEU A 54 -7.56 0.84 -27.56
CA LEU A 54 -7.77 0.06 -28.80
C LEU A 54 -7.31 -1.41 -28.70
N GLY A 55 -7.49 -2.04 -27.54
CA GLY A 55 -7.13 -3.44 -27.31
C GLY A 55 -5.63 -3.71 -27.06
N VAL A 56 -4.79 -2.67 -27.05
CA VAL A 56 -3.36 -2.78 -26.73
C VAL A 56 -3.03 -1.99 -25.46
N GLY A 57 -2.06 -2.48 -24.70
CA GLY A 57 -1.61 -1.81 -23.49
C GLY A 57 -0.97 -0.46 -23.82
N VAL A 58 -1.44 0.60 -23.18
CA VAL A 58 -0.92 1.96 -23.41
C VAL A 58 0.53 2.03 -22.89
N PRO A 59 1.52 2.40 -23.73
CA PRO A 59 2.90 2.51 -23.28
C PRO A 59 3.08 3.73 -22.36
N LEU A 60 4.15 3.71 -21.56
CA LEU A 60 4.56 4.87 -20.79
C LEU A 60 5.10 5.96 -21.73
N SER A 61 4.84 7.23 -21.42
CA SER A 61 5.44 8.33 -22.17
C SER A 61 6.96 8.37 -21.94
N ALA A 62 7.71 8.89 -22.92
CA ALA A 62 9.17 9.01 -22.81
C ALA A 62 9.60 9.81 -21.57
N ARG A 63 8.81 10.83 -21.21
CA ARG A 63 9.05 11.67 -20.03
C ARG A 63 8.85 10.91 -18.72
N VAL A 64 7.77 10.15 -18.60
CA VAL A 64 7.55 9.31 -17.40
C VAL A 64 8.65 8.26 -17.29
N THR A 65 9.07 7.68 -18.42
CA THR A 65 10.21 6.75 -18.47
C THR A 65 11.51 7.40 -17.96
N LYS A 66 11.77 8.65 -18.35
CA LYS A 66 12.91 9.43 -17.84
C LYS A 66 12.82 9.61 -16.33
N TYR A 67 11.66 10.00 -15.79
CA TYR A 67 11.51 10.16 -14.34
C TYR A 67 11.75 8.88 -13.55
N ILE A 68 11.37 7.73 -14.10
CA ILE A 68 11.65 6.44 -13.47
C ILE A 68 13.16 6.18 -13.45
N GLN A 69 13.87 6.48 -14.53
CA GLN A 69 15.34 6.35 -14.60
C GLN A 69 16.01 7.29 -13.60
N ASP A 70 15.67 8.59 -13.62
CA ASP A 70 16.17 9.59 -12.68
C ASP A 70 15.97 9.13 -11.22
N VAL A 71 14.78 8.63 -10.87
CA VAL A 71 14.50 8.13 -9.52
C VAL A 71 15.35 6.91 -9.16
N MET A 72 15.53 5.96 -10.08
CA MET A 72 16.40 4.80 -9.84
C MET A 72 17.88 5.21 -9.70
N ASP A 73 18.30 6.30 -10.35
CA ASP A 73 19.62 6.93 -10.22
C ASP A 73 19.78 7.63 -8.86
N ASP A 74 18.81 8.46 -8.47
CA ASP A 74 18.80 9.16 -7.19
C ASP A 74 18.80 8.19 -6.00
N MET A 75 18.06 7.08 -6.11
CA MET A 75 18.05 5.99 -5.12
C MET A 75 19.30 5.10 -5.19
N GLN A 76 20.20 5.32 -6.14
CA GLN A 76 21.44 4.56 -6.34
C GLN A 76 21.20 3.04 -6.47
N LEU A 77 20.13 2.64 -7.17
CA LEU A 77 19.77 1.23 -7.26
C LEU A 77 20.77 0.44 -8.10
N PRO A 78 21.25 -0.72 -7.63
CA PRO A 78 22.09 -1.60 -8.44
C PRO A 78 21.37 -2.08 -9.71
N ASP A 79 22.10 -2.23 -10.82
CA ASP A 79 21.56 -2.67 -12.12
C ASP A 79 20.74 -3.96 -12.04
N LYS A 80 21.14 -4.89 -11.17
CA LYS A 80 20.41 -6.14 -10.93
C LYS A 80 18.98 -5.87 -10.43
N LYS A 81 18.81 -4.93 -9.50
CA LYS A 81 17.48 -4.55 -8.99
C LYS A 81 16.69 -3.75 -10.01
N ARG A 82 17.34 -2.86 -10.77
CA ARG A 82 16.69 -2.09 -11.85
C ARG A 82 16.02 -3.00 -12.87
N LYS A 83 16.69 -4.08 -13.30
CA LYS A 83 16.13 -5.08 -14.23
C LYS A 83 14.92 -5.84 -13.69
N LEU A 84 14.74 -5.88 -12.36
CA LEU A 84 13.59 -6.51 -11.72
C LEU A 84 12.37 -5.59 -11.62
N ILE A 85 12.54 -4.28 -11.80
CA ILE A 85 11.46 -3.30 -11.75
C ILE A 85 10.89 -3.13 -13.16
N LYS A 86 9.60 -3.42 -13.32
CA LYS A 86 8.90 -3.43 -14.60
C LYS A 86 7.75 -2.40 -14.58
N PRO A 87 8.03 -1.15 -14.94
CA PRO A 87 7.00 -0.12 -14.94
C PRO A 87 6.01 -0.33 -16.10
N PHE A 88 4.76 0.08 -15.91
CA PHE A 88 3.72 0.06 -16.94
C PHE A 88 2.62 1.10 -16.64
N THR A 89 1.80 1.42 -17.63
CA THR A 89 0.66 2.33 -17.43
C THR A 89 -0.50 1.59 -16.79
N VAL A 90 -0.91 1.99 -15.58
CA VAL A 90 -2.03 1.38 -14.85
C VAL A 90 -3.34 2.08 -15.18
N TYR A 91 -4.43 1.34 -15.16
CA TYR A 91 -5.77 1.90 -15.26
C TYR A 91 -6.16 2.61 -13.95
N GLY A 92 -6.68 3.83 -14.05
CA GLY A 92 -7.06 4.66 -12.91
C GLY A 92 -6.05 5.76 -12.59
N PHE A 93 -6.25 6.42 -11.44
CA PHE A 93 -5.47 7.60 -11.00
C PHE A 93 -4.55 7.31 -9.81
N ASP A 94 -4.47 6.06 -9.37
CA ASP A 94 -3.67 5.63 -8.24
C ASP A 94 -2.44 4.86 -8.69
N MET A 95 -1.31 5.16 -8.07
CA MET A 95 -0.11 4.36 -8.21
C MET A 95 -0.38 2.93 -7.73
N PHE A 96 0.25 1.97 -8.39
CA PHE A 96 0.08 0.55 -8.10
C PHE A 96 1.44 -0.14 -8.04
N HIS A 97 1.59 -1.13 -7.18
CA HIS A 97 2.73 -2.04 -7.24
C HIS A 97 2.27 -3.48 -6.96
N ALA A 98 2.97 -4.44 -7.54
CA ALA A 98 2.85 -5.83 -7.18
C ALA A 98 4.18 -6.57 -7.35
N GLY A 99 4.43 -7.53 -6.46
CA GLY A 99 5.70 -8.23 -6.43
C GLY A 99 6.77 -7.42 -5.70
N CYS A 100 7.92 -8.03 -5.46
CA CYS A 100 9.06 -7.34 -4.84
C CYS A 100 10.38 -7.77 -5.46
N THR A 101 11.39 -6.89 -5.34
CA THR A 101 12.73 -7.09 -5.90
C THR A 101 13.54 -8.18 -5.19
N HIS A 102 13.04 -8.70 -4.07
CA HIS A 102 13.59 -9.88 -3.40
C HIS A 102 13.16 -11.20 -4.05
N THR A 103 12.26 -11.17 -5.03
CA THR A 103 11.87 -12.34 -5.82
C THR A 103 12.62 -12.36 -7.14
N THR A 104 12.79 -13.54 -7.74
CA THR A 104 13.42 -13.68 -9.07
C THR A 104 12.56 -13.10 -10.20
N ARG A 105 11.26 -12.92 -9.97
CA ARG A 105 10.31 -12.38 -10.94
C ARG A 105 10.25 -10.85 -10.94
N GLY A 106 10.69 -10.25 -9.84
CA GLY A 106 10.77 -8.82 -9.64
C GLY A 106 9.45 -8.20 -9.22
N ALA A 107 9.27 -6.92 -9.55
CA ALA A 107 8.08 -6.15 -9.23
C ALA A 107 7.57 -5.40 -10.47
N ILE A 108 6.26 -5.25 -10.57
CA ILE A 108 5.61 -4.35 -11.54
C ILE A 108 5.18 -3.08 -10.82
N ILE A 109 5.41 -1.93 -11.47
CA ILE A 109 5.00 -0.62 -10.94
C ILE A 109 4.03 0.01 -11.93
N GLY A 110 2.78 0.12 -11.52
CA GLY A 110 1.72 0.75 -12.29
C GLY A 110 1.71 2.25 -12.07
N ILE A 111 1.94 3.00 -13.14
CA ILE A 111 1.97 4.46 -13.14
C ILE A 111 0.76 4.98 -13.89
N PRO A 112 -0.11 5.80 -13.27
CA PRO A 112 -1.26 6.38 -13.92
C PRO A 112 -0.90 7.25 -15.13
N SER A 113 -1.77 7.29 -16.14
CA SER A 113 -1.58 8.11 -17.33
C SER A 113 -1.48 9.61 -17.04
N ASN A 114 -2.09 10.09 -15.93
CA ASN A 114 -2.03 11.50 -15.54
C ASN A 114 -0.64 12.00 -15.14
N PHE A 115 0.33 11.10 -14.92
CA PHE A 115 1.73 11.49 -14.73
C PHE A 115 2.34 12.11 -16.00
N GLY A 116 1.66 11.97 -17.15
CA GLY A 116 2.01 12.64 -18.39
C GLY A 116 1.47 14.07 -18.53
N TYR A 117 0.49 14.49 -17.73
CA TYR A 117 -0.17 15.80 -17.91
C TYR A 117 0.70 16.95 -17.43
N GLU A 118 0.73 18.08 -18.14
CA GLU A 118 1.43 19.31 -17.71
C GLU A 118 0.46 20.33 -17.12
N SER A 119 -0.73 20.39 -17.69
CA SER A 119 -1.75 21.35 -17.34
C SER A 119 -3.10 20.68 -17.13
N THR A 120 -4.04 21.41 -16.55
CA THR A 120 -5.43 20.98 -16.42
C THR A 120 -6.18 20.90 -17.75
N LEU A 121 -5.56 21.35 -18.85
CA LEU A 121 -6.11 21.25 -20.21
C LEU A 121 -5.84 19.88 -20.83
N ASP A 122 -4.74 19.22 -20.42
CA ASP A 122 -4.34 17.91 -20.94
C ASP A 122 -5.17 16.76 -20.37
N VAL A 123 -5.94 17.03 -19.32
CA VAL A 123 -6.80 16.05 -18.68
C VAL A 123 -7.95 15.71 -19.61
N ASP A 124 -8.02 14.44 -20.01
CA ASP A 124 -9.16 13.91 -20.75
C ASP A 124 -10.40 13.84 -19.86
N ARG A 125 -11.20 14.90 -19.92
CA ARG A 125 -12.42 15.08 -19.12
C ARG A 125 -13.54 14.11 -19.51
N THR A 126 -13.52 13.56 -20.72
CA THR A 126 -14.65 12.80 -21.27
C THR A 126 -14.72 11.38 -20.71
N ASN A 127 -13.56 10.81 -20.38
CA ASN A 127 -13.44 9.43 -19.92
C ASN A 127 -13.36 9.31 -18.39
N VAL A 128 -13.44 10.41 -17.64
CA VAL A 128 -13.40 10.39 -16.17
C VAL A 128 -14.81 10.31 -15.61
N LEU A 129 -15.12 9.16 -15.05
CA LEU A 129 -16.37 8.89 -14.35
C LEU A 129 -16.10 8.77 -12.85
N VAL A 130 -16.91 9.45 -12.04
CA VAL A 130 -16.93 9.33 -10.58
C VAL A 130 -18.25 8.70 -10.19
N ASN A 131 -18.23 7.52 -9.58
CA ASN A 131 -19.45 6.74 -9.26
C ASN A 131 -20.31 6.45 -10.51
N LEU A 132 -19.68 6.17 -11.66
CA LEU A 132 -20.33 5.98 -12.98
C LEU A 132 -20.99 7.25 -13.56
N ASP A 133 -20.88 8.38 -12.87
CA ASP A 133 -21.42 9.66 -13.30
C ASP A 133 -20.32 10.54 -13.88
N GLN A 134 -20.67 11.34 -14.89
CA GLN A 134 -19.77 12.35 -15.44
C GLN A 134 -19.49 13.44 -14.41
N VAL A 135 -18.23 13.85 -14.29
CA VAL A 135 -17.83 14.88 -13.34
C VAL A 135 -18.32 16.24 -13.80
N SER A 136 -19.00 16.97 -12.91
CA SER A 136 -19.32 18.38 -13.15
C SER A 136 -18.06 19.24 -12.97
N TRP A 137 -17.29 19.41 -14.04
CA TRP A 137 -16.02 20.16 -14.04
C TRP A 137 -16.17 21.65 -13.68
N GLY A 138 -17.36 22.23 -13.84
CA GLY A 138 -17.66 23.60 -13.44
C GLY A 138 -17.81 23.79 -11.92
N SER A 139 -18.12 22.72 -11.18
CA SER A 139 -18.27 22.74 -9.73
C SER A 139 -16.94 22.96 -9.01
N GLU A 140 -16.97 23.50 -7.79
CA GLU A 140 -15.78 23.65 -6.95
C GLU A 140 -15.07 22.31 -6.74
N ALA A 141 -15.83 21.24 -6.47
CA ALA A 141 -15.28 19.91 -6.30
C ALA A 141 -14.64 19.36 -7.59
N GLY A 142 -15.26 19.60 -8.75
CA GLY A 142 -14.70 19.22 -10.06
C GLY A 142 -13.39 19.96 -10.38
N LYS A 143 -13.31 21.26 -10.06
CA LYS A 143 -12.08 22.05 -10.22
C LYS A 143 -10.97 21.56 -9.29
N ASN A 144 -11.29 21.28 -8.03
CA ASN A 144 -10.33 20.73 -7.08
C ASN A 144 -9.81 19.35 -7.51
N LEU A 145 -10.69 18.49 -8.03
CA LEU A 145 -10.31 17.20 -8.59
C LEU A 145 -9.36 17.37 -9.78
N LEU A 146 -9.69 18.27 -10.70
CA LEU A 146 -8.89 18.56 -11.89
C LEU A 146 -7.48 19.07 -11.53
N GLN A 147 -7.39 19.98 -10.56
CA GLN A 147 -6.11 20.48 -10.06
C GLN A 147 -5.30 19.40 -9.35
N ALA A 148 -5.95 18.44 -8.69
CA ALA A 148 -5.28 17.35 -7.99
C ALA A 148 -4.66 16.31 -8.95
N MET A 149 -5.15 16.21 -10.19
CA MET A 149 -4.62 15.29 -11.21
C MET A 149 -3.28 15.72 -11.81
N VAL A 150 -2.93 17.01 -11.69
CA VAL A 150 -1.68 17.58 -12.19
C VAL A 150 -0.68 17.70 -11.05
N LEU A 151 0.46 17.03 -11.21
CA LEU A 151 1.56 16.95 -10.25
C LEU A 151 2.80 17.66 -10.80
N SER A 152 3.60 18.31 -9.96
CA SER A 152 4.95 18.76 -10.31
C SER A 152 5.89 17.61 -10.67
N GLU A 153 7.08 17.93 -11.19
CA GLU A 153 8.11 16.92 -11.44
C GLU A 153 8.55 16.24 -10.15
N GLU A 154 8.78 17.01 -9.10
CA GLU A 154 9.20 16.54 -7.79
C GLU A 154 8.16 15.61 -7.16
N ALA A 155 6.87 15.95 -7.28
CA ALA A 155 5.78 15.11 -6.80
C ALA A 155 5.67 13.80 -7.57
N ARG A 156 5.91 13.81 -8.90
CA ARG A 156 5.94 12.57 -9.71
C ARG A 156 7.12 11.69 -9.33
N LYS A 157 8.32 12.27 -9.18
CA LYS A 157 9.53 11.55 -8.76
C LYS A 157 9.35 10.93 -7.38
N PHE A 158 8.80 11.69 -6.42
CA PHE A 158 8.48 11.17 -5.10
C PHE A 158 7.49 10.00 -5.16
N ALA A 159 6.38 10.14 -5.89
CA ALA A 159 5.38 9.09 -6.01
C ALA A 159 5.92 7.80 -6.64
N ILE A 160 6.73 7.92 -7.70
CA ILE A 160 7.39 6.78 -8.36
C ILE A 160 8.40 6.14 -7.40
N GLY A 161 9.26 6.93 -6.77
CA GLY A 161 10.28 6.44 -5.84
C GLY A 161 9.67 5.71 -4.66
N ARG A 162 8.55 6.22 -4.13
CA ARG A 162 7.80 5.58 -3.06
C ARG A 162 7.37 4.16 -3.40
N GLU A 163 6.80 3.94 -4.59
CA GLU A 163 6.39 2.58 -5.00
C GLU A 163 7.59 1.68 -5.28
N ILE A 164 8.68 2.22 -5.83
CA ILE A 164 9.93 1.48 -6.05
C ILE A 164 10.54 1.05 -4.71
N ALA A 165 10.63 1.95 -3.74
CA ALA A 165 11.11 1.67 -2.39
C ALA A 165 10.22 0.63 -1.70
N TYR A 166 8.89 0.74 -1.82
CA TYR A 166 7.98 -0.25 -1.25
C TYR A 166 8.18 -1.64 -1.89
N ALA A 167 8.35 -1.70 -3.21
CA ALA A 167 8.69 -2.94 -3.92
C ALA A 167 10.08 -3.51 -3.57
N GLN A 168 10.93 -2.75 -2.88
CA GLN A 168 12.18 -3.25 -2.30
C GLN A 168 12.03 -3.81 -0.90
N THR A 169 10.85 -3.74 -0.28
CA THR A 169 10.60 -4.40 1.00
C THR A 169 10.29 -5.89 0.80
N PRO A 170 10.48 -6.75 1.81
CA PRO A 170 10.11 -8.16 1.74
C PRO A 170 8.61 -8.40 1.98
N TYR A 171 7.73 -7.41 1.73
CA TYR A 171 6.31 -7.48 2.09
C TYR A 171 5.59 -8.70 1.51
N VAL A 172 5.98 -9.15 0.30
CA VAL A 172 5.42 -10.35 -0.34
C VAL A 172 5.65 -11.60 0.52
N TYR A 173 6.83 -11.72 1.15
CA TYR A 173 7.13 -12.85 2.03
C TYR A 173 6.37 -12.74 3.35
N THR A 174 6.29 -11.55 3.96
CA THR A 174 5.57 -11.36 5.23
C THR A 174 4.08 -11.62 5.06
N ASP A 175 3.47 -11.10 3.99
CA ASP A 175 2.06 -11.30 3.67
C ASP A 175 1.73 -12.77 3.36
N SER A 176 2.69 -13.50 2.80
CA SER A 176 2.56 -14.92 2.54
C SER A 176 2.76 -15.76 3.80
N ILE A 177 3.62 -15.38 4.75
CA ILE A 177 3.90 -16.24 5.92
C ILE A 177 2.90 -16.06 7.07
N PHE A 178 2.25 -14.91 7.19
CA PHE A 178 1.34 -14.67 8.32
C PHE A 178 0.10 -15.60 8.35
N PRO A 179 -0.62 -15.84 7.25
CA PRO A 179 -1.77 -16.76 7.27
C PRO A 179 -1.45 -18.19 7.74
N PRO A 180 -0.44 -18.91 7.19
CA PRO A 180 -0.13 -20.26 7.65
C PRO A 180 0.32 -20.30 9.11
N LEU A 181 1.08 -19.28 9.55
CA LEU A 181 1.51 -19.18 10.95
C LEU A 181 0.32 -19.11 11.90
N VAL A 182 -0.65 -18.23 11.60
CA VAL A 182 -1.86 -18.05 12.42
C VAL A 182 -2.75 -19.29 12.38
N ILE A 183 -3.03 -19.83 11.19
CA ILE A 183 -3.92 -21.00 11.01
C ILE A 183 -3.35 -22.22 11.75
N THR A 184 -2.05 -22.48 11.60
CA THR A 184 -1.39 -23.62 12.25
C THR A 184 -1.37 -23.45 13.76
N SER A 185 -1.07 -22.24 14.26
CA SER A 185 -1.07 -21.94 15.69
C SER A 185 -2.46 -22.08 16.31
N MET A 186 -3.50 -21.57 15.64
CA MET A 186 -4.89 -21.75 16.07
C MET A 186 -5.29 -23.22 16.15
N TYR A 187 -4.94 -24.00 15.12
CA TYR A 187 -5.26 -25.42 15.08
C TYR A 187 -4.53 -26.20 16.19
N ALA A 188 -3.23 -25.94 16.37
CA ALA A 188 -2.43 -26.56 17.41
C ALA A 188 -2.98 -26.22 18.80
N PHE A 189 -3.28 -24.95 19.07
CA PHE A 189 -3.86 -24.50 20.33
C PHE A 189 -5.22 -25.15 20.59
N THR A 190 -6.13 -25.11 19.61
CA THR A 190 -7.46 -25.71 19.73
C THR A 190 -7.39 -27.21 20.00
N THR A 191 -6.50 -27.92 19.28
CA THR A 191 -6.30 -29.36 19.47
C THR A 191 -5.75 -29.68 20.84
N ASN A 192 -4.81 -28.89 21.35
CA ASN A 192 -4.25 -29.05 22.69
C ASN A 192 -5.28 -28.77 23.79
N CYS A 193 -6.07 -27.70 23.68
CA CYS A 193 -7.17 -27.41 24.59
C CYS A 193 -8.20 -28.55 24.59
N ASN A 194 -8.56 -29.03 23.41
CA ASN A 194 -9.53 -30.12 23.27
C ASN A 194 -9.05 -31.42 23.94
N LYS A 195 -7.75 -31.73 23.85
CA LYS A 195 -7.15 -32.92 24.49
C LYS A 195 -6.97 -32.77 26.00
N ARG A 196 -6.46 -31.62 26.47
CA ARG A 196 -6.13 -31.42 27.89
C ARG A 196 -7.35 -31.18 28.77
N LEU A 197 -8.39 -30.57 28.22
CA LEU A 197 -9.59 -30.16 28.97
C LEU A 197 -10.83 -31.00 28.63
N ASP A 198 -10.64 -32.08 27.85
CA ASP A 198 -11.68 -33.04 27.46
C ASP A 198 -12.92 -32.38 26.82
N PHE A 199 -12.72 -31.30 26.05
CA PHE A 199 -13.82 -30.51 25.47
C PHE A 199 -14.75 -31.34 24.57
N PHE A 200 -14.29 -32.45 24.00
CA PHE A 200 -15.14 -33.34 23.22
C PHE A 200 -16.27 -33.98 24.04
N LYS A 201 -16.09 -34.15 25.35
CA LYS A 201 -17.13 -34.63 26.28
C LYS A 201 -18.05 -33.52 26.77
N ARG A 202 -17.69 -32.24 26.52
CA ARG A 202 -18.41 -31.06 26.98
C ARG A 202 -19.54 -30.67 26.01
N PRO A 203 -20.58 -29.95 26.48
CA PRO A 203 -21.67 -29.49 25.63
C PRO A 203 -21.17 -28.65 24.46
N PHE A 204 -21.88 -28.72 23.34
CA PHE A 204 -21.52 -28.02 22.10
C PHE A 204 -21.36 -26.51 22.31
N ALA A 205 -22.24 -25.88 23.10
CA ALA A 205 -22.19 -24.44 23.36
C ALA A 205 -20.82 -23.98 23.90
N LEU A 206 -20.24 -24.74 24.84
CA LEU A 206 -18.93 -24.40 25.40
C LEU A 206 -17.80 -24.52 24.37
N ARG A 207 -17.86 -25.53 23.49
CA ARG A 207 -16.93 -25.67 22.36
C ARG A 207 -17.08 -24.53 21.36
N ALA A 208 -18.32 -24.16 21.02
CA ALA A 208 -18.60 -23.08 20.09
C ALA A 208 -18.08 -21.73 20.61
N ILE A 209 -18.18 -21.46 21.92
CA ILE A 209 -17.59 -20.28 22.55
C ILE A 209 -16.07 -20.31 22.42
N LEU A 210 -15.41 -21.41 22.79
CA LEU A 210 -13.96 -21.54 22.69
C LEU A 210 -13.46 -21.33 21.25
N TYR A 211 -14.10 -21.97 20.27
CA TYR A 211 -13.69 -21.87 18.86
C TYR A 211 -13.94 -20.47 18.30
N THR A 212 -15.01 -19.81 18.72
CA THR A 212 -15.26 -18.40 18.36
C THR A 212 -14.17 -17.51 18.94
N LEU A 213 -13.80 -17.67 20.21
CA LEU A 213 -12.75 -16.87 20.84
C LEU A 213 -11.39 -17.09 20.16
N ILE A 214 -11.02 -18.33 19.86
CA ILE A 214 -9.78 -18.65 19.13
C ILE A 214 -9.84 -18.08 17.70
N GLY A 215 -10.99 -18.16 17.04
CA GLY A 215 -11.23 -17.57 15.71
C GLY A 215 -11.02 -16.07 15.69
N LEU A 216 -11.64 -15.35 16.63
CA LEU A 216 -11.49 -13.91 16.79
C LEU A 216 -10.05 -13.52 17.12
N PHE A 217 -9.40 -14.25 18.04
CA PHE A 217 -8.00 -14.00 18.39
C PHE A 217 -7.05 -14.25 17.22
N GLY A 218 -7.26 -15.32 16.46
CA GLY A 218 -6.47 -15.64 15.28
C GLY A 218 -6.65 -14.59 14.18
N PHE A 219 -7.88 -14.22 13.86
CA PHE A 219 -8.17 -13.14 12.91
C PHE A 219 -7.55 -11.81 13.36
N GLY A 220 -7.70 -11.45 14.63
CA GLY A 220 -7.10 -10.25 15.21
C GLY A 220 -5.57 -10.27 15.13
N SER A 221 -4.95 -11.42 15.40
CA SER A 221 -3.49 -11.60 15.30
C SER A 221 -2.99 -11.43 13.86
N TRP A 222 -3.66 -12.06 12.88
CA TRP A 222 -3.34 -11.88 11.46
C TRP A 222 -3.53 -10.41 11.04
N ALA A 223 -4.67 -9.82 11.40
CA ALA A 223 -4.99 -8.44 11.05
C ALA A 223 -3.94 -7.48 11.60
N PHE A 224 -3.58 -7.62 12.87
CA PHE A 224 -2.54 -6.84 13.54
C PHE A 224 -1.18 -7.01 12.87
N MET A 225 -0.73 -8.24 12.62
CA MET A 225 0.55 -8.50 11.95
C MET A 225 0.60 -7.79 10.58
N LYS A 226 -0.46 -7.95 9.77
CA LYS A 226 -0.55 -7.37 8.44
C LYS A 226 -0.56 -5.83 8.46
N ASP A 227 -1.37 -5.22 9.34
CA ASP A 227 -1.45 -3.75 9.44
C ASP A 227 -0.16 -3.16 9.97
N PHE A 228 0.38 -3.74 11.03
CA PHE A 228 1.62 -3.28 11.64
C PHE A 228 2.77 -3.30 10.63
N THR A 229 2.92 -4.39 9.86
CA THR A 229 3.96 -4.44 8.82
C THR A 229 3.72 -3.46 7.69
N THR A 230 2.46 -3.24 7.30
CA THR A 230 2.13 -2.30 6.20
C THR A 230 2.49 -0.88 6.62
N VAL A 231 2.04 -0.45 7.80
CA VAL A 231 2.37 0.87 8.37
C VAL A 231 3.88 1.03 8.60
N TYR A 232 4.56 -0.03 9.05
CA TYR A 232 6.01 -0.03 9.22
C TYR A 232 6.74 0.22 7.88
N TYR A 233 6.36 -0.50 6.82
CA TYR A 233 6.98 -0.34 5.50
C TYR A 233 6.63 1.01 4.86
N GLU A 234 5.39 1.48 4.98
CA GLU A 234 5.02 2.83 4.50
C GLU A 234 5.85 3.93 5.16
N ASN A 235 6.02 3.85 6.48
CA ASN A 235 6.86 4.79 7.23
C ASN A 235 8.33 4.70 6.83
N GLN A 236 8.85 3.48 6.64
CA GLN A 236 10.22 3.25 6.20
C GLN A 236 10.46 3.85 4.81
N VAL A 237 9.52 3.64 3.89
CA VAL A 237 9.57 4.16 2.53
C VAL A 237 9.53 5.70 2.54
N ASP A 238 8.64 6.32 3.31
CA ASP A 238 8.59 7.79 3.39
C ASP A 238 9.89 8.37 3.97
N LYS A 239 10.50 7.69 4.94
CA LYS A 239 11.83 8.04 5.47
C LYS A 239 12.91 7.97 4.39
N GLU A 240 12.94 6.87 3.64
CA GLU A 240 13.89 6.67 2.53
C GLU A 240 13.72 7.76 1.48
N MET A 241 12.48 8.09 1.09
CA MET A 241 12.24 9.13 0.10
C MET A 241 12.63 10.52 0.60
N CYS A 242 12.33 10.87 1.85
CA CYS A 242 12.74 12.15 2.42
C CYS A 242 14.27 12.26 2.55
N ALA A 243 14.99 11.14 2.70
CA ALA A 243 16.43 11.13 2.82
C ALA A 243 17.17 11.43 1.50
N LEU A 244 16.49 11.32 0.34
CA LEU A 244 17.09 11.63 -0.96
C LEU A 244 17.35 13.14 -1.17
N GLY A 245 16.67 14.00 -0.42
CA GLY A 245 16.94 15.44 -0.41
C GLY A 245 15.71 16.32 -0.41
N GLU A 246 15.95 17.64 -0.43
CA GLU A 246 14.91 18.67 -0.32
C GLU A 246 13.86 18.60 -1.45
N SER A 247 14.28 18.26 -2.68
CA SER A 247 13.38 18.10 -3.83
C SER A 247 12.33 17.01 -3.58
N TYR A 248 12.74 15.85 -3.09
CA TYR A 248 11.84 14.74 -2.75
C TYR A 248 10.92 15.07 -1.58
N ILE A 249 11.41 15.81 -0.58
CA ILE A 249 10.56 16.24 0.54
C ILE A 249 9.46 17.18 0.05
N LYS A 250 9.79 18.18 -0.77
CA LYS A 250 8.79 19.09 -1.37
C LYS A 250 7.82 18.33 -2.27
N GLY A 251 8.33 17.40 -3.07
CA GLY A 251 7.54 16.49 -3.89
C GLY A 251 6.54 15.67 -3.07
N GLY A 252 6.97 15.14 -1.92
CA GLY A 252 6.10 14.38 -1.01
C GLY A 252 5.00 15.24 -0.39
N ILE A 253 5.32 16.47 0.04
CA ILE A 253 4.33 17.41 0.58
C ILE A 253 3.25 17.72 -0.47
N GLU A 254 3.66 18.03 -1.70
CA GLU A 254 2.72 18.29 -2.80
C GLU A 254 1.90 17.05 -3.13
N PHE A 255 2.56 15.90 -3.33
CA PHE A 255 1.91 14.65 -3.70
C PHE A 255 0.82 14.26 -2.69
N TYR A 256 1.14 14.26 -1.38
CA TYR A 256 0.14 13.96 -0.36
C TYR A 256 -0.95 15.02 -0.27
N SER A 257 -0.63 16.30 -0.45
CA SER A 257 -1.64 17.36 -0.48
C SER A 257 -2.61 17.20 -1.66
N LYS A 258 -2.11 16.81 -2.84
CA LYS A 258 -2.92 16.55 -4.03
C LYS A 258 -3.80 15.32 -3.84
N LEU A 259 -3.27 14.24 -3.24
CA LEU A 259 -4.07 13.06 -2.86
C LEU A 259 -5.20 13.40 -1.88
N LEU A 260 -4.91 14.17 -0.83
CA LEU A 260 -5.92 14.63 0.13
C LEU A 260 -7.00 15.48 -0.56
N ASN A 261 -6.61 16.44 -1.39
CA ASN A 261 -7.55 17.30 -2.13
C ASN A 261 -8.41 16.49 -3.12
N ARG A 262 -7.81 15.51 -3.79
CA ARG A 262 -8.53 14.55 -4.65
C ARG A 262 -9.58 13.81 -3.85
N ASN A 263 -9.21 13.26 -2.69
CA ASN A 263 -10.12 12.49 -1.84
C ASN A 263 -11.25 13.36 -1.27
N ILE A 264 -10.98 14.61 -0.88
CA ILE A 264 -12.00 15.59 -0.48
C ILE A 264 -12.97 15.89 -1.63
N ALA A 265 -12.44 16.08 -2.85
CA ALA A 265 -13.26 16.31 -4.02
C ALA A 265 -14.15 15.09 -4.34
N LEU A 266 -13.58 13.88 -4.30
CA LEU A 266 -14.33 12.64 -4.47
C LEU A 266 -15.39 12.45 -3.39
N ARG A 267 -15.08 12.79 -2.13
CA ARG A 267 -16.07 12.79 -1.03
C ARG A 267 -17.30 13.64 -1.38
N LYS A 268 -17.07 14.87 -1.86
CA LYS A 268 -18.15 15.79 -2.26
C LYS A 268 -18.90 15.26 -3.49
N LEU A 269 -18.20 14.84 -4.54
CA LEU A 269 -18.78 14.41 -5.82
C LEU A 269 -19.62 13.13 -5.69
N MET A 270 -19.22 12.20 -4.83
CA MET A 270 -19.94 10.93 -4.63
C MET A 270 -21.06 11.00 -3.57
N GLY A 271 -21.26 12.16 -2.92
CA GLY A 271 -22.22 12.34 -1.84
C GLY A 271 -22.06 11.28 -0.74
N LYS A 272 -23.18 10.68 -0.27
CA LYS A 272 -23.21 9.70 0.82
C LYS A 272 -22.26 8.51 0.64
N LYS A 273 -21.95 8.10 -0.60
CA LYS A 273 -20.98 7.02 -0.84
C LYS A 273 -19.56 7.50 -0.55
N GLY A 274 -19.21 8.69 -1.04
CA GLY A 274 -17.94 9.34 -0.76
C GLY A 274 -17.72 9.56 0.73
N GLU A 275 -18.80 9.89 1.46
CA GLU A 275 -18.72 10.11 2.90
C GLU A 275 -18.34 8.87 3.73
N LYS A 276 -18.57 7.68 3.18
CA LYS A 276 -18.15 6.40 3.79
C LYS A 276 -16.72 6.03 3.43
N LEU A 277 -16.19 6.56 2.33
CA LEU A 277 -14.87 6.22 1.79
C LEU A 277 -13.78 7.15 2.28
N TYR A 278 -14.06 8.44 2.42
CA TYR A 278 -13.07 9.46 2.76
C TYR A 278 -13.55 10.31 3.91
N THR A 279 -12.67 10.68 4.82
CA THR A 279 -12.91 11.65 5.89
C THR A 279 -13.01 13.09 5.36
N VAL A 280 -13.42 14.05 6.20
CA VAL A 280 -13.47 15.47 5.84
C VAL A 280 -12.09 16.04 5.52
N THR A 281 -11.03 15.47 6.11
CA THR A 281 -9.64 15.87 5.85
C THR A 281 -9.03 15.20 4.62
N GLY A 282 -9.72 14.25 3.97
CA GLY A 282 -9.26 13.55 2.79
C GLY A 282 -8.53 12.22 3.05
N ASN A 283 -8.38 11.78 4.30
CA ASN A 283 -7.90 10.43 4.61
C ASN A 283 -8.96 9.38 4.25
N ASP A 284 -8.53 8.15 3.97
CA ASP A 284 -9.43 7.01 3.81
C ASP A 284 -10.15 6.70 5.13
N GLN A 285 -11.45 6.42 5.03
CA GLN A 285 -12.30 6.10 6.16
C GLN A 285 -12.56 4.60 6.21
N TYR A 286 -12.04 3.95 7.25
CA TYR A 286 -12.27 2.54 7.50
C TYR A 286 -13.27 2.34 8.64
N MET A 287 -14.08 1.28 8.58
CA MET A 287 -15.14 1.03 9.56
C MET A 287 -14.62 0.44 10.88
N LEU A 288 -13.69 -0.52 10.82
CA LEU A 288 -13.22 -1.27 11.99
C LEU A 288 -11.69 -1.36 12.10
N ARG A 289 -10.97 -1.24 10.99
CA ARG A 289 -9.55 -1.57 10.87
C ARG A 289 -8.86 -0.56 9.99
N GLN A 290 -7.81 0.07 10.49
CA GLN A 290 -7.00 0.99 9.71
C GLN A 290 -5.90 0.22 8.97
N LEU A 291 -6.01 0.16 7.64
CA LEU A 291 -5.14 -0.65 6.79
C LEU A 291 -3.82 0.05 6.42
N HIS A 292 -3.85 1.38 6.36
CA HIS A 292 -2.74 2.21 5.88
C HIS A 292 -2.50 3.38 6.84
N MET A 293 -1.29 3.94 6.79
CA MET A 293 -0.97 5.17 7.48
C MET A 293 -1.82 6.33 6.92
N PRO A 294 -2.41 7.21 7.76
CA PRO A 294 -3.21 8.32 7.26
C PRO A 294 -2.36 9.25 6.40
N LEU A 295 -2.90 9.68 5.26
CA LEU A 295 -2.23 10.60 4.34
C LEU A 295 -1.86 11.92 5.00
N THR A 296 -2.66 12.40 5.96
CA THR A 296 -2.32 13.59 6.76
C THR A 296 -1.04 13.40 7.57
N LEU A 297 -0.87 12.25 8.21
CA LEU A 297 0.32 11.95 9.00
C LEU A 297 1.57 11.84 8.10
N ARG A 298 1.42 11.21 6.93
CA ARG A 298 2.51 11.10 5.94
C ARG A 298 2.93 12.49 5.42
N LYS A 299 1.97 13.37 5.16
CA LYS A 299 2.24 14.77 4.79
C LYS A 299 2.96 15.52 5.92
N GLU A 300 2.45 15.44 7.15
CA GLU A 300 3.03 16.09 8.32
C GLU A 300 4.47 15.63 8.56
N TYR A 301 4.76 14.34 8.34
CA TYR A 301 6.11 13.82 8.40
C TYR A 301 7.04 14.56 7.42
N CYS A 302 6.67 14.67 6.14
CA CYS A 302 7.46 15.38 5.14
C CYS A 302 7.67 16.87 5.50
N VAL A 303 6.62 17.55 5.99
CA VAL A 303 6.71 18.94 6.46
C VAL A 303 7.73 19.06 7.59
N SER A 304 7.67 18.15 8.58
CA SER A 304 8.63 18.14 9.70
C SER A 304 10.08 17.94 9.25
N GLN A 305 10.31 17.16 8.18
CA GLN A 305 11.64 16.97 7.63
C GLN A 305 12.14 18.22 6.91
N LEU A 306 11.28 18.92 6.18
CA LEU A 306 11.62 20.18 5.54
C LEU A 306 12.03 21.25 6.57
N GLU A 307 11.29 21.36 7.66
CA GLU A 307 11.61 22.29 8.76
C GLU A 307 12.95 21.95 9.44
N LYS A 308 13.24 20.66 9.62
CA LYS A 308 14.54 20.20 10.16
C LYS A 308 15.69 20.58 9.25
N LEU A 309 15.56 20.37 7.94
CA LEU A 309 16.56 20.78 6.96
C LEU A 309 16.78 22.30 6.98
N ALA A 310 15.70 23.09 7.01
CA ALA A 310 15.79 24.55 7.09
C ALA A 310 16.54 25.02 8.34
N LYS A 311 16.29 24.39 9.50
CA LYS A 311 17.03 24.68 10.75
C LYS A 311 18.51 24.32 10.64
N GLN A 312 18.85 23.17 10.05
CA GLN A 312 20.25 22.76 9.83
C GLN A 312 20.99 23.72 8.89
N HIS A 313 20.34 24.20 7.84
CA HIS A 313 20.91 25.21 6.94
C HIS A 313 21.12 26.55 7.67
N ALA A 314 20.19 26.97 8.52
CA ALA A 314 20.34 28.19 9.32
C ALA A 314 21.48 28.10 10.35
N THR A 315 21.63 26.95 11.03
CA THR A 315 22.72 26.74 11.99
C THR A 315 24.08 26.72 11.30
N SER A 316 24.23 25.96 10.21
CA SER A 316 25.48 25.90 9.44
C SER A 316 25.87 27.23 8.79
N ALA A 317 24.91 28.04 8.35
CA ALA A 317 25.17 29.39 7.86
C ALA A 317 25.69 30.30 8.98
N THR A 318 25.14 30.19 10.20
CA THR A 318 25.57 30.97 11.36
C THR A 318 27.00 30.62 11.78
N GLU A 319 27.34 29.32 11.79
CA GLU A 319 28.68 28.84 12.12
C GLU A 319 29.73 29.31 11.11
N ARG A 320 29.43 29.31 9.81
CA ARG A 320 30.34 29.84 8.78
C ARG A 320 30.63 31.33 8.94
N THR A 321 29.60 32.15 9.19
CA THR A 321 29.76 33.59 9.40
C THR A 321 30.62 33.88 10.64
N SER A 322 30.52 33.06 11.69
CA SER A 322 31.37 33.18 12.89
C SER A 322 32.82 32.76 12.65
N ALA A 323 33.06 31.78 11.78
CA ALA A 323 34.41 31.34 11.42
C ALA A 323 35.13 32.36 10.53
N ASP A 324 34.45 32.94 9.54
CA ASP A 324 35.02 33.96 8.65
C ASP A 324 35.36 35.26 9.40
N ALA A 325 34.60 35.62 10.43
CA ALA A 325 34.89 36.78 11.28
C ALA A 325 36.14 36.61 12.17
N SER A 326 36.68 35.39 12.30
CA SER A 326 37.82 35.07 13.16
C SER A 326 39.16 34.93 12.41
N THR A 327 39.18 35.10 11.09
CA THR A 327 40.39 34.97 10.27
C THR A 327 41.08 36.33 10.11
N PRO A 328 42.30 36.57 10.66
CA PRO A 328 42.99 37.84 10.49
C PRO A 328 43.52 37.99 9.07
N ALA A 329 43.39 39.19 8.50
CA ALA A 329 43.87 39.53 7.16
C ALA A 329 45.39 39.30 7.05
N PRO A 330 45.90 38.72 5.93
CA PRO A 330 47.34 38.57 5.73
C PRO A 330 47.98 39.96 5.56
N ALA A 331 49.02 40.21 6.35
CA ALA A 331 49.79 41.45 6.41
C ALA A 331 50.65 41.70 5.17
#